data_AF-A0A5D0G9B2-F1
#
_entry.id   AF-A0A5D0G9B2-F1
#
_cell.length_a   1.000
_cell.length_b   1.000
_cell.length_c   1.000
_cell.angle_alpha   90.00
_cell.angle_beta   90.00
_cell.angle_gamma   90.00
#
_symmetry.space_group_name_H-M   'P 1'
#
loop_
_entity.id
_entity.type
_entity.pdbx_description
1 polymer ?
#
loop_
_entity_poly.entity_id
_entity_poly.type
_entity_poly.pdbx_seq_one_letter_code
_entity_poly.pdbx_strand_id
1 'polypeptide(L)'
;MNQHMLLLITILGISQISQAQEDPYLWLEEVDGEAALEYVEAQNEATFEILSAQEDYQDIYDKSLAIYNSDERIAYPSIKGDYVYNFWKDKDHVRGIWRRSTLDSYTSGNPTWETLLDIDALSEKDDVKWVFKGTCGLYPT
;
A
#
# COMPACT_ATOMS: atom_id res chain seq x y z
N MET A 1 -59.21 -21.33 9.41
CA MET A 1 -58.09 -20.77 8.63
C MET A 1 -57.77 -21.78 7.54
N ASN A 2 -58.08 -21.49 6.27
CA ASN A 2 -57.98 -22.48 5.18
C ASN A 2 -56.53 -22.84 4.87
N GLN A 3 -56.27 -24.11 4.56
CA GLN A 3 -54.95 -24.63 4.20
C GLN A 3 -54.29 -23.86 3.04
N HIS A 4 -55.10 -23.37 2.10
CA HIS A 4 -54.66 -22.49 1.01
C HIS A 4 -54.20 -21.10 1.48
N MET A 5 -54.78 -20.58 2.56
CA MET A 5 -54.40 -19.28 3.13
C MET A 5 -53.08 -19.37 3.90
N LEU A 6 -52.80 -20.50 4.57
CA LEU A 6 -51.48 -20.76 5.16
C LEU A 6 -50.39 -20.89 4.10
N LEU A 7 -50.67 -21.58 2.99
CA LEU A 7 -49.73 -21.80 1.88
C LEU A 7 -49.37 -20.50 1.15
N LEU A 8 -50.35 -19.63 0.92
CA LEU A 8 -50.15 -18.30 0.32
C LEU A 8 -49.31 -17.39 1.21
N ILE A 9 -49.52 -17.41 2.53
CA ILE A 9 -48.72 -16.63 3.49
C ILE A 9 -47.27 -17.16 3.57
N THR A 10 -47.06 -18.47 3.42
CA THR A 10 -45.70 -19.04 3.38
C THR A 10 -44.96 -18.70 2.08
N ILE A 11 -45.63 -18.72 0.92
CA ILE A 11 -45.02 -18.34 -0.37
C ILE A 11 -44.69 -16.84 -0.43
N LEU A 12 -45.54 -15.98 0.13
CA LEU A 12 -45.27 -14.54 0.24
C LEU A 12 -44.05 -14.26 1.15
N GLY A 13 -43.93 -14.98 2.28
CA GLY A 13 -42.81 -14.82 3.21
C GLY A 13 -41.45 -15.28 2.65
N ILE A 14 -41.43 -16.36 1.87
CA ILE A 14 -40.21 -16.87 1.23
C ILE A 14 -39.71 -15.90 0.14
N SER A 15 -40.63 -15.26 -0.59
CA SER A 15 -40.28 -14.29 -1.64
C SER A 15 -39.63 -13.02 -1.09
N GLN A 16 -40.00 -12.59 0.13
CA GLN A 16 -39.42 -11.39 0.76
C GLN A 16 -38.01 -11.60 1.31
N ILE A 17 -37.64 -12.82 1.71
CA ILE A 17 -36.28 -13.12 2.20
C ILE A 17 -35.25 -13.08 1.05
N SER A 18 -35.65 -13.47 -0.17
CA SER A 18 -34.75 -13.46 -1.34
C SER A 18 -34.44 -12.04 -1.84
N GLN A 19 -35.36 -11.07 -1.68
CA GLN A 19 -35.11 -9.68 -2.09
C GLN A 19 -34.25 -8.88 -1.11
N ALA A 20 -34.03 -9.35 0.12
CA ALA A 20 -33.18 -8.68 1.10
C ALA A 20 -31.66 -8.89 0.84
N GLN A 21 -31.31 -9.67 -0.18
CA GLN A 21 -29.94 -10.06 -0.51
C GLN A 21 -29.64 -9.88 -2.02
N GLU A 22 -30.18 -8.85 -2.64
CA GLU A 22 -29.67 -8.40 -3.95
C GLU A 22 -28.66 -7.28 -3.72
N ASP A 23 -27.37 -7.60 -3.85
CA ASP A 23 -26.29 -6.61 -3.89
C ASP A 23 -25.98 -6.25 -5.35
N PRO A 24 -26.39 -5.06 -5.83
CA PRO A 24 -26.13 -4.63 -7.21
C PRO A 24 -24.63 -4.41 -7.50
N TYR A 25 -23.78 -4.42 -6.47
CA TYR A 25 -22.34 -4.19 -6.57
C TYR A 25 -21.50 -5.43 -6.29
N LEU A 26 -22.10 -6.62 -6.19
CA LEU A 26 -21.39 -7.88 -5.91
C LEU A 26 -20.20 -8.12 -6.86
N TRP A 27 -20.30 -7.66 -8.11
CA TRP A 27 -19.23 -7.75 -9.11
C TRP A 27 -17.96 -6.95 -8.76
N LEU A 28 -18.04 -5.99 -7.83
CA LEU A 28 -16.86 -5.28 -7.30
C LEU A 28 -16.02 -6.16 -6.37
N GLU A 29 -16.54 -7.30 -5.88
CA GLU A 29 -15.77 -8.22 -5.03
C GLU A 29 -14.73 -9.03 -5.83
N GLU A 30 -14.93 -9.19 -7.14
CA GLU A 30 -13.93 -9.75 -8.06
C GLU A 30 -12.87 -8.68 -8.36
N VAL A 31 -11.97 -8.45 -7.40
CA VAL A 31 -11.02 -7.31 -7.40
C VAL A 31 -10.09 -7.25 -8.61
N ASP A 32 -9.82 -8.40 -9.24
CA ASP A 32 -9.02 -8.53 -10.47
C ASP A 32 -9.90 -8.70 -11.73
N GLY A 33 -11.23 -8.61 -11.58
CA GLY A 33 -12.19 -8.75 -12.66
C GLY A 33 -12.28 -7.51 -13.54
N GLU A 34 -12.46 -7.71 -14.85
CA GLU A 34 -12.50 -6.64 -15.87
C GLU A 34 -13.49 -5.53 -15.50
N ALA A 35 -14.73 -5.89 -15.16
CA ALA A 35 -15.75 -4.91 -14.77
C ALA A 35 -15.32 -4.06 -13.56
N ALA A 36 -14.79 -4.72 -12.50
CA ALA A 36 -14.34 -4.06 -11.28
C ALA A 36 -13.19 -3.07 -11.57
N LEU A 37 -12.23 -3.49 -12.39
CA LEU A 37 -11.09 -2.67 -12.79
C LEU A 37 -11.53 -1.47 -13.64
N GLU A 38 -12.37 -1.67 -14.66
CA GLU A 38 -12.92 -0.58 -15.49
C GLU A 38 -13.65 0.47 -14.64
N TYR A 39 -14.44 0.02 -13.67
CA TYR A 39 -15.14 0.91 -12.76
C TYR A 39 -14.18 1.72 -11.88
N VAL A 40 -13.19 1.06 -11.27
CA VAL A 40 -12.20 1.73 -10.41
C VAL A 40 -11.37 2.73 -11.22
N GLU A 41 -10.97 2.40 -12.45
CA GLU A 41 -10.27 3.31 -13.34
C GLU A 41 -11.11 4.57 -13.63
N ALA A 42 -12.39 4.42 -13.95
CA ALA A 42 -13.30 5.55 -14.18
C ALA A 42 -13.49 6.41 -12.92
N GLN A 43 -13.63 5.79 -11.74
CA GLN A 43 -13.74 6.54 -10.47
C GLN A 43 -12.44 7.26 -10.12
N ASN A 44 -11.29 6.65 -10.38
CA ASN A 44 -9.97 7.23 -10.17
C ASN A 44 -9.77 8.45 -11.06
N GLU A 45 -10.08 8.35 -12.35
CA GLU A 45 -9.99 9.47 -13.30
C GLU A 45 -10.87 10.64 -12.86
N ALA A 46 -12.16 10.39 -12.62
CA ALA A 46 -13.09 11.43 -12.19
C ALA A 46 -12.65 12.14 -10.90
N THR A 47 -12.13 11.39 -9.93
CA THR A 47 -11.64 11.96 -8.66
C THR A 47 -10.33 12.71 -8.86
N PHE A 48 -9.41 12.16 -9.65
CA PHE A 48 -8.11 12.76 -9.92
C PHE A 48 -8.27 14.09 -10.65
N GLU A 49 -9.15 14.20 -11.65
CA GLU A 49 -9.44 15.46 -12.33
C GLU A 49 -9.92 16.55 -11.37
N ILE A 50 -10.87 16.21 -10.49
CA ILE A 50 -11.43 17.18 -9.52
C ILE A 50 -10.36 17.65 -8.52
N LEU A 51 -9.56 16.73 -7.99
CA LEU A 51 -8.56 17.04 -6.97
C LEU A 51 -7.33 17.76 -7.56
N SER A 52 -6.88 17.35 -8.74
CA SER A 52 -5.73 17.98 -9.41
C SER A 52 -6.02 19.37 -9.96
N ALA A 53 -7.30 19.69 -10.22
CA ALA A 53 -7.73 21.02 -10.64
C ALA A 53 -7.83 22.06 -9.50
N GLN A 54 -7.64 21.65 -8.23
CA GLN A 54 -7.63 22.60 -7.11
C GLN A 54 -6.40 23.52 -7.21
N GLU A 55 -6.59 24.81 -6.91
CA GLU A 55 -5.53 25.84 -7.02
C GLU A 55 -4.24 25.45 -6.28
N ASP A 56 -4.37 24.89 -5.08
CA ASP A 56 -3.25 24.54 -4.22
C ASP A 56 -2.61 23.18 -4.55
N TYR A 57 -3.18 22.38 -5.47
CA TYR A 57 -2.77 20.99 -5.68
C TYR A 57 -1.28 20.87 -6.02
N GLN A 58 -0.82 21.64 -7.00
CA GLN A 58 0.56 21.53 -7.48
C GLN A 58 1.57 21.93 -6.41
N ASP A 59 1.29 23.00 -5.66
CA ASP A 59 2.15 23.47 -4.57
C ASP A 59 2.23 22.44 -3.43
N ILE A 60 1.10 21.83 -3.06
CA ILE A 60 1.06 20.75 -2.05
C ILE A 60 1.84 19.53 -2.54
N TYR A 61 1.65 19.14 -3.80
CA TYR A 61 2.35 18.01 -4.41
C TYR A 61 3.87 18.23 -4.39
N ASP A 62 4.34 19.38 -4.89
CA ASP A 62 5.76 19.68 -5.01
C ASP A 62 6.44 19.77 -3.63
N LYS A 63 5.79 20.42 -2.66
CA LYS A 63 6.30 20.48 -1.27
C LYS A 63 6.37 19.10 -0.64
N SER A 64 5.33 18.29 -0.81
CA SER A 64 5.28 16.93 -0.28
C SER A 64 6.39 16.08 -0.91
N LEU A 65 6.55 16.15 -2.24
CA LEU A 65 7.59 15.42 -2.96
C LEU A 65 8.99 15.83 -2.51
N ALA A 66 9.24 17.13 -2.33
CA ALA A 66 10.50 17.65 -1.81
C ALA A 66 10.82 17.10 -0.41
N ILE A 67 9.82 17.03 0.48
CA ILE A 67 9.98 16.45 1.83
C ILE A 67 10.26 14.95 1.75
N TYR A 68 9.50 14.20 0.93
CA TYR A 68 9.68 12.75 0.81
C TYR A 68 11.04 12.37 0.20
N ASN A 69 11.56 13.18 -0.71
CA ASN A 69 12.85 12.98 -1.37
C ASN A 69 14.03 13.63 -0.64
N SER A 70 13.79 14.35 0.45
CA SER A 70 14.85 15.01 1.22
C SER A 70 15.81 13.99 1.85
N ASP A 71 17.10 14.28 1.72
CA ASP A 71 18.19 13.54 2.36
C ASP A 71 18.53 14.05 3.77
N GLU A 72 17.94 15.17 4.20
CA GLU A 72 18.13 15.77 5.52
C GLU A 72 17.40 15.02 6.64
N ARG A 73 16.50 14.11 6.28
CA ARG A 73 15.73 13.32 7.25
C ARG A 73 16.62 12.41 8.09
N ILE A 74 16.23 12.20 9.34
CA ILE A 74 16.97 11.35 10.27
C ILE A 74 16.91 9.90 9.81
N ALA A 75 18.08 9.30 9.57
CA ALA A 75 18.20 7.87 9.30
C ALA A 75 18.01 7.05 10.60
N TYR A 76 16.76 6.91 11.06
CA TYR A 76 16.44 6.26 12.32
C TYR A 76 17.14 4.89 12.47
N PRO A 77 17.81 4.65 13.61
CA PRO A 77 18.67 3.50 13.78
C PRO A 77 17.91 2.27 14.27
N SER A 78 18.20 1.11 13.70
CA SER A 78 17.97 -0.19 14.34
C SER A 78 19.31 -0.82 14.70
N ILE A 79 19.66 -0.84 15.99
CA ILE A 79 20.98 -1.28 16.45
C ILE A 79 20.96 -2.79 16.69
N LYS A 80 21.89 -3.52 16.07
CA LYS A 80 22.09 -4.96 16.29
C LYS A 80 23.61 -5.25 16.33
N GLY A 81 24.12 -5.61 17.50
CA GLY A 81 25.57 -5.73 17.71
C GLY A 81 26.27 -4.41 17.41
N ASP A 82 27.34 -4.47 16.63
CA ASP A 82 28.18 -3.31 16.30
C ASP A 82 27.66 -2.48 15.11
N TYR A 83 26.47 -2.80 14.60
CA TYR A 83 25.90 -2.18 13.41
C TYR A 83 24.57 -1.47 13.68
N VAL A 84 24.38 -0.38 12.93
CA VAL A 84 23.13 0.34 12.76
C VAL A 84 22.55 -0.03 11.42
N TYR A 85 21.31 -0.53 11.42
CA TYR A 85 20.54 -0.83 10.22
C TYR A 85 19.52 0.26 9.98
N ASN A 86 19.30 0.58 8.71
CA ASN A 86 18.36 1.58 8.26
C ASN A 86 17.72 1.16 6.94
N PHE A 87 16.45 1.50 6.76
CA PHE A 87 15.76 1.39 5.49
C PHE A 87 15.51 2.80 4.95
N TRP A 88 15.81 3.02 3.69
CA TRP A 88 15.88 4.37 3.11
C TRP A 88 15.18 4.41 1.75
N LYS A 89 14.40 5.47 1.49
CA LYS A 89 13.69 5.70 0.23
C LYS A 89 13.77 7.14 -0.24
N ASP A 90 14.35 7.44 -1.38
CA ASP A 90 14.43 8.81 -1.88
C ASP A 90 14.07 8.85 -3.36
N LYS A 91 14.45 9.93 -4.05
CA LYS A 91 14.20 10.10 -5.49
C LYS A 91 14.90 9.02 -6.33
N ASP A 92 16.03 8.49 -5.86
CA ASP A 92 16.87 7.54 -6.59
C ASP A 92 16.52 6.09 -6.17
N HIS A 93 16.05 5.91 -4.93
CA HIS A 93 15.60 4.63 -4.36
C HIS A 93 14.11 4.69 -3.97
N VAL A 94 13.22 4.67 -4.95
CA VAL A 94 11.78 4.89 -4.75
C VAL A 94 11.14 3.75 -3.95
N ARG A 95 11.51 2.50 -4.24
CA ARG A 95 11.06 1.32 -3.46
C ARG A 95 11.92 1.11 -2.23
N GLY A 96 13.19 1.50 -2.31
CA GLY A 96 14.08 1.69 -1.18
C GLY A 96 15.26 0.74 -1.12
N ILE A 97 16.18 1.06 -0.22
CA ILE A 97 17.37 0.27 0.07
C ILE A 97 17.42 -0.07 1.55
N TRP A 98 17.74 -1.32 1.85
CA TRP A 98 18.13 -1.76 3.18
C TRP A 98 19.65 -1.70 3.30
N ARG A 99 20.14 -0.93 4.27
CA ARG A 99 21.56 -0.60 4.43
C ARG A 99 21.98 -0.70 5.89
N ARG A 100 23.29 -0.81 6.11
CA ARG A 100 23.89 -0.77 7.46
C ARG A 100 25.10 0.14 7.52
N SER A 101 25.44 0.60 8.71
CA SER A 101 26.69 1.29 9.03
C SER A 101 27.21 0.79 10.37
N THR A 102 28.50 0.92 10.66
CA THR A 102 29.03 0.67 12.01
C THR A 102 28.45 1.69 12.99
N LEU A 103 28.25 1.30 14.25
CA LEU A 103 27.75 2.20 15.30
C LEU A 103 28.65 3.43 15.49
N ASP A 104 29.97 3.26 15.43
CA ASP A 104 30.93 4.36 15.55
C ASP A 104 30.78 5.38 14.42
N SER A 105 30.70 4.91 13.15
CA SER A 105 30.47 5.81 12.01
C SER A 105 29.13 6.54 12.10
N TYR A 106 28.06 5.85 12.52
CA TYR A 106 26.75 6.47 12.69
C TYR A 106 26.73 7.56 13.77
N THR A 107 27.34 7.29 14.92
CA THR A 107 27.41 8.26 16.03
C THR A 107 28.34 9.44 15.76
N SER A 108 29.26 9.33 14.80
CA SER A 108 30.08 10.45 14.33
C SER A 108 29.30 11.53 13.58
N GLY A 109 28.04 11.26 13.20
CA GLY A 109 27.18 12.15 12.42
C GLY A 109 27.34 12.03 10.90
N ASN A 110 28.37 11.33 10.41
CA ASN A 110 28.60 11.07 8.99
C ASN A 110 28.68 9.55 8.72
N PRO A 111 27.54 8.83 8.78
CA PRO A 111 27.52 7.39 8.56
C PRO A 111 27.97 7.03 7.13
N THR A 112 28.93 6.12 7.03
CA THR A 112 29.21 5.42 5.78
C THR A 112 28.30 4.21 5.67
N TRP A 113 27.41 4.19 4.67
CA TRP A 113 26.42 3.14 4.50
C TRP A 113 26.89 2.06 3.52
N GLU A 114 26.67 0.79 3.89
CA GLU A 114 26.76 -0.38 3.03
C GLU A 114 25.34 -0.84 2.67
N THR A 115 25.01 -0.86 1.38
CA THR A 115 23.74 -1.42 0.88
C THR A 115 23.76 -2.94 0.98
N LEU A 116 22.78 -3.52 1.66
CA LEU A 116 22.61 -4.96 1.83
C LEU A 116 21.59 -5.54 0.87
N LEU A 117 20.53 -4.79 0.60
CA LEU A 117 19.47 -5.16 -0.33
C LEU A 117 18.89 -3.91 -0.99
N ASP A 118 18.84 -3.92 -2.32
CA ASP A 118 18.19 -2.89 -3.12
C ASP A 118 16.85 -3.42 -3.64
N ILE A 119 15.75 -2.79 -3.21
CA ILE A 119 14.40 -3.23 -3.55
C ILE A 119 13.99 -2.75 -4.95
N ASP A 120 14.55 -1.63 -5.41
CA ASP A 120 14.35 -1.13 -6.76
C ASP A 120 14.97 -2.11 -7.76
N ALA A 121 16.24 -2.47 -7.55
CA ALA A 121 16.95 -3.45 -8.39
C ALA A 121 16.30 -4.84 -8.34
N LEU A 122 15.80 -5.28 -7.17
CA LEU A 122 15.07 -6.54 -7.06
C LEU A 122 13.76 -6.52 -7.85
N SER A 123 13.02 -5.41 -7.79
CA SER A 123 11.76 -5.25 -8.50
C SER A 123 11.92 -5.22 -10.01
N GLU A 124 12.96 -4.53 -10.48
CA GLU A 124 13.32 -4.51 -11.90
C GLU A 124 13.71 -5.90 -12.40
N LYS A 125 14.53 -6.62 -11.63
CA LYS A 125 15.00 -7.96 -12.00
C LYS A 125 13.87 -8.98 -12.12
N ASP A 126 12.92 -8.95 -11.20
CA ASP A 126 11.87 -9.95 -11.11
C ASP A 126 10.59 -9.56 -11.87
N ASP A 127 10.53 -8.34 -12.41
CA ASP A 127 9.31 -7.73 -12.97
C ASP A 127 8.12 -7.76 -11.98
N VAL A 128 8.43 -7.57 -10.70
CA VAL A 128 7.45 -7.60 -9.60
C VAL A 128 7.65 -6.36 -8.74
N LYS A 129 6.56 -5.70 -8.38
CA LYS A 129 6.58 -4.52 -7.50
C LYS A 129 6.82 -4.91 -6.04
N TRP A 130 8.03 -5.33 -5.69
CA TRP A 130 8.37 -5.73 -4.33
C TRP A 130 8.21 -4.58 -3.33
N VAL A 131 7.82 -4.96 -2.10
CA VAL A 131 7.66 -4.05 -0.97
C VAL A 131 8.38 -4.64 0.24
N PHE A 132 9.29 -3.87 0.83
CA PHE A 132 10.04 -4.29 2.00
C PHE A 132 9.17 -4.19 3.27
N LYS A 133 8.91 -5.34 3.92
CA LYS A 133 8.10 -5.43 5.16
C LYS A 133 8.95 -5.40 6.45
N GLY A 134 10.27 -5.31 6.34
CA GLY A 134 11.20 -5.32 7.47
C GLY A 134 12.11 -6.55 7.49
N THR A 135 12.93 -6.66 8.54
CA THR A 135 13.82 -7.80 8.77
C THR A 135 13.66 -8.32 10.19
N CYS A 136 13.72 -9.64 10.36
CA CYS A 136 13.89 -10.28 11.66
C CYS A 136 15.19 -11.08 11.69
N GLY A 137 15.87 -11.09 12.83
CA GLY A 137 16.98 -12.03 13.04
C GLY A 137 16.41 -13.40 13.35
N LEU A 138 16.91 -14.44 12.69
CA LEU A 138 16.59 -15.82 13.03
C LEU A 138 17.52 -16.28 14.16
N TYR A 139 16.98 -17.06 15.10
CA TYR A 139 17.82 -17.73 16.10
C TYR A 139 18.75 -18.72 15.40
N PRO A 140 20.01 -18.91 15.85
CA PRO A 140 20.91 -19.90 15.27
C PRO A 140 20.25 -21.29 15.32
N THR A 141 20.04 -21.90 14.15
CA THR A 141 19.59 -23.30 14.04
C THR A 141 20.72 -24.27 14.34
#